data_AF-A0A967YSV9-F1
#
_entry.id   AF-A0A967YSV9-F1
#
_cell.length_a   1.000
_cell.length_b   1.000
_cell.length_c   1.000
_cell.angle_alpha   90.00
_cell.angle_beta   90.00
_cell.angle_gamma   90.00
#
_symmetry.space_group_name_H-M   'P 1'
#
loop_
_entity.id
_entity.type
_entity.pdbx_description
1 polymer ?
#
loop_
_entity_poly.entity_id
_entity_poly.type
_entity_poly.pdbx_seq_one_letter_code
_entity_poly.pdbx_strand_id
1 'polypeptide(L)' 'KAQEWGDQIPTGVFYQNETLPTYEDRITKRIPSYRETPPAKQKICNDDGTPTANLAALLDELRVT' A
#
# COMPACT_ATOMS: atom_id res chain seq x y z
N LYS A 1 -27.37 -11.32 -17.21
CA LYS A 1 -26.76 -9.97 -17.10
C LYS A 1 -25.40 -9.85 -17.79
N ALA A 2 -24.34 -10.59 -17.42
CA ALA A 2 -23.05 -10.48 -18.13
C ALA A 2 -23.02 -11.10 -19.55
N GLN A 3 -23.92 -12.06 -19.83
CA GLN A 3 -24.07 -12.72 -21.14
C GLN A 3 -25.36 -12.32 -21.87
N GLU A 4 -26.00 -11.20 -21.51
CA GLU A 4 -27.13 -10.70 -22.29
C GLU A 4 -26.60 -10.07 -23.58
N TRP A 5 -26.89 -10.71 -24.71
CA TRP A 5 -26.59 -10.21 -26.05
C TRP A 5 -27.88 -10.28 -26.87
N GLY A 6 -28.34 -9.14 -27.38
CA GLY A 6 -29.65 -8.97 -28.02
C GLY A 6 -30.00 -7.49 -28.16
N ASP A 7 -31.28 -7.14 -28.06
CA ASP A 7 -31.80 -5.79 -28.32
C ASP A 7 -31.37 -4.70 -27.30
N GLN A 8 -30.79 -5.09 -26.16
CA GLN A 8 -30.38 -4.15 -25.10
C GLN A 8 -28.98 -4.46 -24.59
N ILE A 9 -28.20 -3.40 -24.36
CA ILE A 9 -26.85 -3.47 -23.77
C ILE A 9 -26.99 -3.27 -22.26
N PRO A 10 -26.62 -4.27 -21.42
CA PRO A 10 -26.65 -4.12 -19.98
C PRO A 10 -25.63 -3.07 -19.52
N THR A 11 -26.07 -2.16 -18.65
CA THR A 11 -25.23 -1.09 -18.08
C THR A 11 -25.31 -1.14 -16.55
N GLY A 12 -24.33 -0.52 -15.88
CA GLY A 12 -24.24 -0.47 -14.41
C GLY A 12 -23.20 -1.43 -13.83
N VAL A 13 -23.31 -1.68 -12.52
CA VAL A 13 -22.37 -2.55 -11.78
C VAL A 13 -22.75 -4.02 -11.98
N PHE A 14 -21.86 -4.76 -12.63
CA PHE A 14 -22.06 -6.19 -12.89
C PHE A 14 -21.71 -7.05 -11.68
N TYR A 15 -20.72 -6.62 -10.90
CA TYR A 15 -20.25 -7.31 -9.71
C TYR A 15 -19.54 -6.33 -8.79
N GLN A 16 -19.81 -6.44 -7.49
CA GLN A 16 -19.13 -5.70 -6.44
C GLN A 16 -19.07 -6.59 -5.21
N ASN A 17 -17.85 -6.78 -4.69
CA ASN A 17 -17.62 -7.57 -3.49
C ASN A 17 -16.65 -6.84 -2.57
N GLU A 18 -17.18 -6.30 -1.48
CA GLU A 18 -16.45 -5.50 -0.51
C GLU A 18 -15.99 -6.32 0.71
N THR A 19 -16.22 -7.63 0.70
CA THR A 19 -15.82 -8.53 1.81
C THR A 19 -14.34 -8.92 1.75
N LEU A 20 -13.72 -8.77 0.58
CA LEU A 20 -12.31 -9.08 0.40
C LEU A 20 -11.45 -7.92 0.91
N PRO A 21 -10.37 -8.21 1.66
CA PRO A 21 -9.46 -7.17 2.10
C PRO A 21 -8.82 -6.48 0.89
N THR A 22 -8.75 -5.16 0.97
CA THR A 22 -8.04 -4.34 -0.02
C THR A 22 -6.54 -4.63 0.01
N TYR A 23 -5.80 -4.11 -0.98
CA TYR A 23 -4.35 -4.27 -0.98
C TYR A 23 -3.71 -3.55 0.21
N GLU A 24 -4.24 -2.39 0.57
CA GLU A 24 -3.87 -1.57 1.72
C GLU A 24 -4.15 -2.27 3.05
N ASP A 25 -5.27 -3.01 3.15
CA ASP A 25 -5.56 -3.88 4.31
C ASP A 25 -4.46 -4.92 4.49
N ARG A 26 -3.99 -5.51 3.40
CA ARG A 26 -2.93 -6.52 3.44
C ARG A 26 -1.57 -5.91 3.79
N ILE A 27 -1.25 -4.72 3.29
CA ILE A 27 -0.01 -4.03 3.67
C ILE A 27 -0.03 -3.67 5.16
N THR A 28 -1.17 -3.20 5.68
CA THR A 28 -1.32 -2.85 7.09
C THR A 28 -1.01 -4.02 8.02
N LYS A 29 -1.29 -5.26 7.62
CA LYS A 29 -0.92 -6.47 8.39
C LYS A 29 0.59 -6.65 8.54
N ARG A 30 1.39 -6.18 7.57
CA ARG A 30 2.87 -6.25 7.59
C ARG A 30 3.50 -4.98 8.16
N ILE A 31 2.89 -3.83 7.89
CA ILE A 31 3.35 -2.50 8.29
C ILE A 31 2.17 -1.83 9.02
N PRO A 32 2.05 -1.99 10.35
CA PRO A 32 0.89 -1.53 11.11
C PRO A 32 0.56 -0.03 10.92
N SER A 33 1.58 0.81 10.78
CA SER A 33 1.43 2.26 10.64
C SER A 33 1.13 2.74 9.21
N TYR A 34 0.94 1.84 8.23
CA TYR A 34 0.84 2.20 6.81
C TYR A 34 -0.32 3.16 6.48
N ARG A 35 -1.46 3.02 7.18
CA ARG A 35 -2.62 3.90 6.98
C ARG A 35 -2.48 5.25 7.66
N GLU A 36 -1.87 5.28 8.84
CA GLU A 36 -1.66 6.51 9.62
C GLU A 36 -0.54 7.35 9.01
N THR A 37 0.53 6.68 8.57
CA THR A 37 1.76 7.27 8.04
C THR A 37 2.15 6.67 6.68
N PRO A 38 1.33 6.89 5.64
CA PRO A 38 1.62 6.36 4.31
C PRO A 38 2.92 6.97 3.76
N PRO A 39 3.60 6.32 2.80
CA PRO A 39 4.90 6.75 2.29
C PRO A 39 4.95 8.23 1.86
N ALA A 40 3.89 8.71 1.21
CA ALA A 40 3.80 10.10 0.74
C ALA A 40 3.77 11.15 1.87
N LYS A 41 3.46 10.76 3.12
CA LYS A 41 3.39 11.64 4.28
C LYS A 41 4.60 11.48 5.22
N GLN A 42 5.52 10.56 4.94
CA GLN A 42 6.67 10.34 5.81
C GLN A 42 7.72 11.43 5.61
N LYS A 43 8.30 11.93 6.71
CA LYS A 43 9.44 12.85 6.67
C LYS A 43 10.70 12.06 6.31
N ILE A 44 11.24 12.28 5.11
CA ILE A 44 12.43 11.58 4.59
C ILE A 44 13.76 12.29 4.90
N CYS A 45 13.71 13.59 5.20
CA CYS A 45 14.86 14.39 5.58
C CYS A 45 14.52 15.37 6.70
N ASN A 46 15.53 15.73 7.49
CA ASN A 46 15.49 16.83 8.44
C ASN A 46 15.50 18.18 7.68
N ASP A 47 15.31 19.26 8.44
CA ASP A 47 15.22 20.61 7.88
C ASP A 47 16.57 21.07 7.26
N ASP A 48 17.66 20.43 7.67
CA ASP A 48 19.01 20.59 7.12
C ASP A 48 19.30 19.70 5.89
N GLY A 49 18.33 18.89 5.44
CA GLY A 49 18.46 17.97 4.32
C GLY A 49 19.09 16.61 4.64
N THR A 50 19.46 16.35 5.90
CA THR A 50 20.00 15.04 6.29
C THR A 50 18.91 13.95 6.32
N PRO A 51 19.19 12.69 5.94
CA PRO A 51 18.21 11.61 5.98
C PRO A 51 17.72 11.32 7.42
N THR A 52 16.43 11.04 7.57
CA THR A 52 15.84 10.63 8.87
C THR A 52 15.96 9.13 9.15
N ALA A 53 16.21 8.32 8.12
CA ALA A 53 16.25 6.87 8.23
C ALA A 53 17.51 6.40 8.99
N ASN A 54 17.31 5.60 10.04
CA ASN A 54 18.40 4.95 10.76
C ASN A 54 18.74 3.59 10.11
N LEU A 55 19.93 3.51 9.52
CA LEU A 55 20.43 2.30 8.85
C LEU A 55 21.41 1.49 9.70
N ALA A 56 21.66 1.86 10.97
CA ALA A 56 22.70 1.25 11.79
C ALA A 56 22.54 -0.27 11.92
N ALA A 57 21.32 -0.75 12.18
CA ALA A 57 21.04 -2.19 12.30
C ALA A 57 21.35 -2.96 11.01
N LEU A 58 20.93 -2.42 9.86
CA LEU A 58 21.19 -3.03 8.55
C LEU A 58 22.69 -3.09 8.25
N LEU A 59 23.42 -2.01 8.54
CA LEU A 59 24.86 -1.95 8.27
C LEU A 59 25.67 -2.87 9.20
N ASP A 60 25.21 -3.07 10.44
CA ASP A 60 25.81 -4.00 11.38
C ASP A 60 25.67 -5.45 10.91
N GLU A 61 24.49 -5.83 10.39
CA GLU A 61 24.25 -7.16 9.79
C GLU A 61 25.17 -7.45 8.60
N LEU A 62 25.59 -6.42 7.87
CA LEU A 62 26.44 -6.55 6.68
C LEU A 62 27.94 -6.46 6.98
N ARG A 63 28.33 -6.28 8.25
CA ARG A 63 29.72 -6.11 8.63
C ARG A 63 30.49 -7.42 8.49
N VAL A 64 31.52 -7.43 7.65
CA VAL A 64 32.46 -8.54 7.53
C VAL A 64 33.64 -8.31 8.48
N THR A 65 33.94 -9.30 9.31
CA THR A 65 35.10 -9.33 10.23
C THR A 65 36.39 -9.74 9.52
#